data_AF-A0A940IDP9-F1
#
_entry.id   AF-A0A940IDP9-F1
#
_cell.length_a   1.000
_cell.length_b   1.000
_cell.length_c   1.000
_cell.angle_alpha   90.00
_cell.angle_beta   90.00
_cell.angle_gamma   90.00
#
_symmetry.space_group_name_H-M   'P 1'
#
loop_
_entity.id
_entity.type
_entity.pdbx_description
1 polymer ?
#
loop_
_entity_poly.entity_id
_entity_poly.type
_entity_poly.pdbx_seq_one_letter_code
_entity_poly.pdbx_strand_id
1 'polypeptide(L)'
;MNYSAETEKLIAELKASGKKPKLLLHCCCAPCASACIEYLAPHFELTAFYYNPNITRAEEYAKRRDELKRLCGIYGVEMKDAGYDGELFLERTRGLENEPERGRRCRICFFLRLGTTAREAAAGGYDYFATTLTLSPLKDAAVINSVGDEMAEIFGSKYLRSDFKKKDGYKRSLELSREYGLYRQNYCGCVYSERKN
;
A
#
# COMPACT_ATOMS: atom_id res chain seq x y z
N MET A 1 -8.21 -7.06 17.39
CA MET A 1 -7.98 -5.62 17.20
C MET A 1 -8.86 -5.14 16.05
N ASN A 2 -9.53 -4.00 16.18
CA ASN A 2 -10.42 -3.46 15.14
C ASN A 2 -9.77 -2.23 14.50
N TYR A 3 -8.89 -2.47 13.52
CA TYR A 3 -8.11 -1.41 12.87
C TYR A 3 -8.99 -0.35 12.22
N SER A 4 -10.15 -0.72 11.67
CA SER A 4 -11.09 0.24 11.09
C SER A 4 -11.60 1.25 12.13
N ALA A 5 -11.96 0.77 13.32
CA ALA A 5 -12.45 1.65 14.38
C ALA A 5 -11.33 2.58 14.91
N GLU A 6 -10.09 2.10 14.97
CA GLU A 6 -8.92 2.91 15.35
C GLU A 6 -8.65 4.03 14.33
N THR A 7 -8.67 3.71 13.03
CA THR A 7 -8.53 4.70 11.95
C THR A 7 -9.63 5.77 12.03
N GLU A 8 -10.88 5.37 12.29
CA GLU A 8 -12.01 6.29 12.37
C GLU A 8 -11.95 7.20 13.59
N LYS A 9 -11.51 6.67 14.73
CA LYS A 9 -11.28 7.47 15.94
C LYS A 9 -10.26 8.56 15.66
N LEU A 10 -9.12 8.22 15.04
CA LEU A 10 -8.12 9.20 14.66
C LEU A 10 -8.69 10.25 13.68
N ILE A 11 -9.42 9.82 12.64
CA ILE A 11 -10.05 10.76 11.70
C ILE A 11 -11.02 11.71 12.41
N ALA A 12 -11.80 11.23 13.38
CA ALA A 12 -12.70 12.09 14.16
C ALA A 12 -11.92 13.12 15.00
N GLU A 13 -10.81 12.73 15.62
CA GLU A 13 -9.92 13.62 16.36
C GLU A 13 -9.25 14.67 15.46
N LEU A 14 -8.82 14.28 14.25
CA LEU A 14 -8.27 15.20 13.25
C LEU A 14 -9.32 16.22 12.79
N LYS A 15 -10.56 15.77 12.53
CA LYS A 15 -11.68 16.66 12.19
C LYS A 15 -11.97 17.66 13.31
N ALA A 16 -12.05 17.19 14.56
CA ALA A 16 -12.33 18.05 15.71
C ALA A 16 -11.22 19.08 15.96
N SER A 17 -9.97 18.73 15.67
CA SER A 17 -8.82 19.64 15.84
C SER A 17 -8.54 20.54 14.64
N GLY A 18 -9.20 20.33 13.50
CA GLY A 18 -8.95 21.04 12.24
C GLY A 18 -7.57 20.77 11.62
N LYS A 19 -6.81 19.78 12.14
CA LYS A 19 -5.48 19.43 11.65
C LYS A 19 -5.58 18.48 10.44
N LYS A 20 -4.65 18.64 9.50
CA LYS A 20 -4.52 17.78 8.33
C LYS A 20 -3.07 17.27 8.20
N PRO A 21 -2.69 16.21 8.96
CA PRO A 21 -1.32 15.72 9.00
C PRO A 21 -0.88 15.13 7.65
N LYS A 22 0.44 15.11 7.42
CA LYS A 22 1.06 14.52 6.22
C LYS A 22 1.07 13.00 6.31
N LEU A 23 0.52 12.35 5.28
CA LEU A 23 0.46 10.88 5.21
C LEU A 23 1.15 10.38 3.93
N LEU A 24 2.17 9.53 4.09
CA LEU A 24 2.78 8.79 2.98
C LEU A 24 2.08 7.43 2.82
N LEU A 25 1.31 7.27 1.74
CA LEU A 25 0.56 6.03 1.49
C LEU A 25 1.33 5.14 0.50
N HIS A 26 1.84 4.00 0.96
CA HIS A 26 2.34 2.98 0.05
C HIS A 26 1.21 2.43 -0.82
N CYS A 27 1.40 2.48 -2.14
CA CYS A 27 0.45 2.06 -3.15
C CYS A 27 1.02 0.93 -4.02
N CYS A 28 0.31 -0.20 -4.08
CA CYS A 28 0.74 -1.34 -4.90
C CYS A 28 0.24 -1.30 -6.37
N CYS A 29 -0.91 -0.67 -6.61
CA CYS A 29 -1.52 -0.45 -7.93
C CYS A 29 -2.71 0.50 -7.81
N ALA A 30 -3.17 1.06 -8.94
CA ALA A 30 -4.30 1.99 -8.97
C ALA A 30 -5.60 1.40 -8.39
N PRO A 31 -6.02 0.16 -8.72
CA PRO A 31 -7.22 -0.42 -8.11
C PRO A 31 -7.15 -0.53 -6.59
N CYS A 32 -5.97 -0.77 -6.01
CA CYS A 32 -5.83 -0.81 -4.56
C CYS A 32 -5.73 0.58 -3.94
N ALA A 33 -5.22 1.56 -4.69
CA ALA A 33 -5.09 2.92 -4.21
C ALA A 33 -6.41 3.71 -4.28
N SER A 34 -7.31 3.41 -5.22
CA SER A 34 -8.51 4.20 -5.48
C SER A 34 -9.37 4.45 -4.23
N ALA A 35 -9.93 3.38 -3.64
CA ALA A 35 -10.76 3.50 -2.45
C ALA A 35 -9.98 4.03 -1.23
N CYS A 36 -8.69 3.74 -1.12
CA CYS A 36 -7.85 4.25 -0.04
C CYS A 36 -7.60 5.76 -0.17
N ILE A 37 -7.32 6.25 -1.38
CA ILE A 37 -7.12 7.68 -1.66
C ILE A 37 -8.43 8.43 -1.46
N GLU A 38 -9.53 7.92 -2.00
CA GLU A 38 -10.87 8.51 -1.81
C GLU A 38 -11.19 8.66 -0.32
N TYR A 39 -10.86 7.65 0.49
CA TYR A 39 -11.11 7.66 1.92
C TYR A 39 -10.17 8.58 2.72
N LEU A 40 -8.88 8.65 2.37
CA LEU A 40 -7.86 9.33 3.18
C LEU A 40 -7.62 10.80 2.78
N ALA A 41 -7.72 11.15 1.49
CA ALA A 41 -7.40 12.49 1.00
C ALA A 41 -8.21 13.64 1.66
N PRO A 42 -9.47 13.44 2.10
CA PRO A 42 -10.19 14.47 2.86
C PRO A 42 -9.62 14.74 4.26
N HIS A 43 -8.81 13.83 4.82
CA HIS A 43 -8.38 13.86 6.22
C HIS A 43 -6.87 14.07 6.39
N PHE A 44 -6.08 13.85 5.34
CA PHE A 44 -4.62 13.93 5.37
C PHE A 44 -4.08 14.73 4.17
N GLU A 45 -2.94 15.39 4.36
CA GLU A 45 -2.10 15.86 3.26
C GLU A 45 -1.42 14.62 2.66
N LEU A 46 -2.07 14.03 1.66
CA LEU A 46 -1.74 12.69 1.15
C LEU A 46 -0.69 12.77 0.05
N THR A 47 0.36 11.94 0.16
CA THR A 47 1.26 11.60 -0.94
C THR A 47 1.17 10.10 -1.21
N ALA A 48 0.94 9.71 -2.46
CA ALA A 48 1.03 8.32 -2.87
C ALA A 48 2.50 7.93 -3.10
N PHE A 49 2.91 6.78 -2.57
CA PHE A 49 4.26 6.24 -2.72
C PHE A 49 4.21 4.89 -3.43
N TYR A 50 4.69 4.86 -4.67
CA TYR A 50 4.72 3.65 -5.47
C TYR A 50 6.04 2.92 -5.28
N TYR A 51 5.96 1.72 -4.69
CA TYR A 51 7.11 0.85 -4.52
C TYR A 51 6.70 -0.61 -4.51
N ASN A 52 7.19 -1.37 -5.48
CA ASN A 52 6.76 -2.75 -5.71
C ASN A 52 7.95 -3.63 -6.15
N PRO A 53 8.95 -3.87 -5.28
CA PRO A 53 10.16 -4.63 -5.64
C PRO A 53 9.86 -6.10 -5.97
N ASN A 54 8.67 -6.59 -5.64
CA ASN A 54 8.25 -7.94 -5.99
C ASN A 54 7.84 -8.08 -7.47
N ILE A 55 7.61 -6.99 -8.20
CA ILE A 55 7.29 -7.06 -9.63
C ILE A 55 8.60 -7.22 -10.36
N THR A 56 8.85 -8.40 -10.92
CA THR A 56 10.12 -8.73 -11.58
C THR A 56 10.13 -8.41 -13.08
N ARG A 57 8.98 -7.99 -13.62
CA ARG A 57 8.81 -7.61 -15.03
C ARG A 57 8.69 -6.09 -15.14
N ALA A 58 9.65 -5.47 -15.81
CA ALA A 58 9.72 -4.02 -15.93
C ALA A 58 8.46 -3.42 -16.60
N GLU A 59 7.88 -4.13 -17.58
CA GLU A 59 6.69 -3.68 -18.30
C GLU A 59 5.46 -3.65 -17.37
N GLU A 60 5.31 -4.64 -16.49
CA GLU A 60 4.20 -4.67 -15.54
C GLU A 60 4.37 -3.60 -14.46
N TYR A 61 5.62 -3.37 -13.99
CA TYR A 61 5.91 -2.30 -13.04
C TYR A 61 5.53 -0.94 -13.65
N ALA A 62 6.01 -0.67 -14.87
CA ALA A 62 5.72 0.55 -15.60
C ALA A 62 4.22 0.74 -15.81
N LYS A 63 3.51 -0.31 -16.25
CA LYS A 63 2.06 -0.27 -16.46
C LYS A 63 1.29 0.05 -15.18
N ARG A 64 1.63 -0.58 -14.05
CA ARG A 64 0.97 -0.32 -12.76
C ARG A 64 1.33 1.06 -12.19
N ARG A 65 2.57 1.52 -12.39
CA ARG A 65 3.04 2.87 -12.02
C ARG A 65 2.26 3.93 -12.78
N ASP A 66 2.20 3.82 -14.10
CA ASP A 66 1.61 4.83 -14.97
C ASP A 66 0.10 4.92 -14.74
N GLU A 67 -0.55 3.78 -14.46
CA GLU A 67 -1.95 3.76 -14.07
C GLU A 67 -2.21 4.38 -12.70
N LEU A 68 -1.31 4.15 -11.72
CA LEU A 68 -1.40 4.84 -10.43
C LEU A 68 -1.19 6.35 -10.59
N LYS A 69 -0.25 6.76 -11.45
CA LYS A 69 0.00 8.18 -11.74
C LYS A 69 -1.23 8.84 -12.35
N ARG A 70 -1.90 8.17 -13.28
CA ARG A 70 -3.18 8.62 -13.86
C ARG A 70 -4.25 8.80 -12.77
N LEU A 71 -4.44 7.80 -11.91
CA LEU A 71 -5.38 7.87 -10.79
C LEU A 71 -5.07 9.02 -9.83
N CYS A 72 -3.79 9.21 -9.47
CA CYS A 72 -3.37 10.31 -8.60
C CYS A 72 -3.69 11.68 -9.23
N GLY A 73 -3.55 11.81 -10.56
CA GLY A 73 -3.99 12.99 -11.29
C GLY A 73 -5.49 13.28 -11.19
N ILE A 74 -6.34 12.25 -11.18
CA ILE A 74 -7.80 12.41 -11.00
C ILE A 74 -8.13 12.98 -9.62
N TYR A 75 -7.44 12.52 -8.58
CA TYR A 75 -7.66 12.96 -7.19
C TYR A 75 -6.85 14.20 -6.79
N GLY A 76 -5.98 14.72 -7.66
CA GLY A 76 -5.07 15.82 -7.32
C GLY A 76 -4.06 15.47 -6.22
N VAL A 77 -3.62 14.20 -6.16
CA VAL A 77 -2.67 13.68 -5.16
C VAL A 77 -1.28 13.61 -5.76
N GLU A 78 -0.26 14.05 -5.02
CA GLU A 78 1.14 13.88 -5.43
C GLU A 78 1.52 12.39 -5.41
N MET A 79 2.25 11.94 -6.42
CA MET A 79 2.82 10.60 -6.46
C MET A 79 4.35 10.64 -6.51
N LYS A 80 4.97 9.88 -5.61
CA LYS A 80 6.41 9.57 -5.61
C LYS A 80 6.61 8.13 -6.06
N ASP A 81 7.52 7.91 -7.00
CA ASP A 81 7.97 6.58 -7.43
C ASP A 81 9.33 6.27 -6.80
N ALA A 82 9.44 5.15 -6.10
CA ALA A 82 10.68 4.70 -5.47
C ALA A 82 11.68 4.08 -6.46
N GLY A 83 11.26 3.88 -7.71
CA GLY A 83 12.08 3.25 -8.74
C GLY A 83 11.92 1.73 -8.79
N TYR A 84 12.34 1.18 -9.93
CA TYR A 84 12.24 -0.24 -10.22
C TYR A 84 13.49 -0.99 -9.76
N ASP A 85 13.28 -2.02 -8.96
CA ASP A 85 14.28 -3.01 -8.60
C ASP A 85 13.61 -4.40 -8.58
N GLY A 86 13.71 -5.10 -9.70
CA GLY A 86 13.11 -6.43 -9.88
C GLY A 86 13.93 -7.57 -9.27
N GLU A 87 15.19 -7.33 -8.90
CA GLU A 87 16.11 -8.37 -8.41
C GLU A 87 16.06 -8.46 -6.88
N LEU A 88 15.91 -7.33 -6.18
CA LEU A 88 15.92 -7.29 -4.71
C LEU A 88 14.93 -8.27 -4.08
N PHE A 89 13.73 -8.41 -4.62
CA PHE A 89 12.79 -9.39 -4.06
C PHE A 89 13.22 -10.84 -4.30
N LEU A 90 13.80 -11.16 -5.46
CA LEU A 90 14.32 -12.50 -5.75
C LEU A 90 15.48 -12.84 -4.81
N GLU A 91 16.42 -11.91 -4.64
CA GLU A 91 17.55 -12.06 -3.71
C GLU A 91 17.07 -12.31 -2.28
N ARG A 92 16.11 -11.51 -1.81
CA ARG A 92 15.58 -11.61 -0.43
C ARG A 92 14.69 -12.83 -0.22
N THR A 93 14.24 -13.50 -1.27
CA THR A 93 13.38 -14.69 -1.20
C THR A 93 14.06 -15.97 -1.63
N ARG A 94 15.39 -15.95 -1.85
CA ARG A 94 16.20 -17.13 -2.12
C ARG A 94 16.04 -18.16 -1.00
N GLY A 95 15.78 -19.42 -1.37
CA GLY A 95 15.48 -20.52 -0.43
C GLY A 95 14.03 -20.57 0.05
N LEU A 96 13.17 -19.65 -0.39
CA LEU A 96 11.74 -19.59 -0.06
C LEU A 96 10.87 -19.67 -1.32
N GLU A 97 11.40 -20.22 -2.40
CA GLU A 97 10.73 -20.33 -3.70
C GLU A 97 9.46 -21.18 -3.60
N ASN A 98 9.50 -22.23 -2.78
CA ASN A 98 8.41 -23.18 -2.59
C ASN A 98 7.44 -22.81 -1.46
N GLU A 99 7.67 -21.70 -0.75
CA GLU A 99 6.72 -21.24 0.28
C GLU A 99 5.33 -20.98 -0.31
N PRO A 100 4.25 -21.35 0.40
CA PRO A 100 2.91 -21.04 -0.06
C PRO A 100 2.66 -19.53 -0.09
N GLU A 101 1.64 -19.11 -0.84
CA GLU A 101 1.15 -17.73 -0.72
C GLU A 101 0.63 -17.50 0.71
N ARG A 102 0.81 -16.28 1.23
CA ARG A 102 0.60 -15.93 2.65
C ARG A 102 1.59 -16.59 3.62
N GLY A 103 2.57 -17.35 3.13
CA GLY A 103 3.69 -17.89 3.91
C GLY A 103 4.82 -16.88 4.14
N ARG A 104 6.00 -17.38 4.52
CA ARG A 104 7.16 -16.56 4.94
C ARG A 104 7.60 -15.58 3.86
N ARG A 105 7.54 -15.99 2.59
CA ARG A 105 7.85 -15.14 1.43
C ARG A 105 7.00 -13.86 1.38
N CYS A 106 5.71 -13.93 1.69
CA CYS A 106 4.84 -12.75 1.67
C CYS A 106 5.21 -11.76 2.78
N ARG A 107 5.66 -12.24 3.95
CA ARG A 107 6.15 -11.37 5.02
C ARG A 107 7.37 -10.56 4.58
N ILE A 108 8.30 -11.18 3.85
CA ILE A 108 9.47 -10.48 3.26
C ILE A 108 9.04 -9.39 2.29
N CYS A 109 8.03 -9.66 1.45
CA CYS A 109 7.47 -8.65 0.56
C CYS A 109 6.92 -7.44 1.35
N PHE A 110 6.24 -7.68 2.48
CA PHE A 110 5.71 -6.62 3.34
C PHE A 110 6.84 -5.83 4.00
N PHE A 111 7.89 -6.50 4.50
CA PHE A 111 9.05 -5.84 5.08
C PHE A 111 9.74 -4.90 4.11
N LEU A 112 10.01 -5.35 2.89
CA LEU A 112 10.66 -4.50 1.89
C LEU A 112 9.84 -3.24 1.62
N ARG A 113 8.54 -3.43 1.34
CA ARG A 113 7.62 -2.36 0.99
C ARG A 113 7.41 -1.37 2.14
N LEU A 114 7.05 -1.88 3.32
CA LEU A 114 6.74 -1.05 4.49
C LEU A 114 7.99 -0.46 5.12
N GLY A 115 9.12 -1.17 5.12
CA GLY A 115 10.38 -0.64 5.64
C GLY A 115 10.89 0.53 4.79
N THR A 116 10.84 0.39 3.46
CA THR A 116 11.20 1.50 2.56
C THR A 116 10.24 2.68 2.76
N THR A 117 8.93 2.41 2.85
CA THR A 117 7.92 3.47 3.07
C THR A 117 8.11 4.18 4.42
N ALA A 118 8.38 3.45 5.50
CA ALA A 118 8.64 3.99 6.83
C ALA A 118 9.90 4.87 6.83
N ARG A 119 10.97 4.41 6.17
CA ARG A 119 12.21 5.18 6.00
C ARG A 119 11.97 6.48 5.22
N GLU A 120 11.25 6.42 4.09
CA GLU A 120 10.91 7.61 3.31
C GLU A 120 9.97 8.56 4.08
N ALA A 121 9.04 8.03 4.88
CA ALA A 121 8.16 8.82 5.72
C ALA A 121 8.95 9.61 6.78
N ALA A 122 9.88 8.94 7.47
CA ALA A 122 10.75 9.58 8.45
C ALA A 122 11.65 10.66 7.81
N ALA A 123 12.32 10.33 6.70
CA ALA A 123 13.20 11.26 5.99
C ALA A 123 12.44 12.46 5.39
N GLY A 124 11.21 12.23 4.92
CA GLY A 124 10.36 13.25 4.30
C GLY A 124 9.53 14.09 5.26
N GLY A 125 9.63 13.87 6.57
CA GLY A 125 8.87 14.62 7.58
C GLY A 125 7.37 14.36 7.53
N TYR A 126 6.95 13.14 7.18
CA TYR A 126 5.55 12.74 7.22
C TYR A 126 5.14 12.40 8.66
N ASP A 127 3.93 12.83 9.05
CA ASP A 127 3.38 12.52 10.37
C ASP A 127 3.02 11.05 10.49
N TYR A 128 2.60 10.42 9.39
CA TYR A 128 2.21 9.03 9.31
C TYR A 128 2.65 8.37 7.98
N PHE A 129 2.75 7.05 7.98
CA PHE A 129 2.68 6.25 6.77
C PHE A 129 1.61 5.15 6.85
N ALA A 130 1.12 4.70 5.71
CA ALA A 130 0.09 3.66 5.59
C ALA A 130 0.34 2.78 4.37
N THR A 131 -0.52 1.79 4.13
CA THR A 131 -0.41 0.90 2.97
C THR A 131 -1.76 0.48 2.41
N THR A 132 -1.88 0.47 1.08
CA THR A 132 -3.06 -0.05 0.37
C THR A 132 -3.19 -1.58 0.45
N LEU A 133 -2.17 -2.28 0.96
CA LEU A 133 -2.18 -3.75 1.01
C LEU A 133 -3.33 -4.33 1.83
N THR A 134 -3.84 -3.57 2.82
CA THR A 134 -4.96 -3.98 3.68
C THR A 134 -6.33 -3.94 2.99
N LEU A 135 -6.42 -3.38 1.77
CA LEU A 135 -7.63 -3.41 0.94
C LEU A 135 -7.90 -4.79 0.31
N SER A 136 -6.84 -5.55 0.03
CA SER A 136 -6.94 -6.82 -0.68
C SER A 136 -7.64 -7.88 0.20
N PRO A 137 -8.72 -8.55 -0.25
CA PRO A 137 -9.38 -9.60 0.52
C PRO A 137 -8.49 -10.83 0.70
N LEU A 138 -7.52 -11.03 -0.21
CA LEU A 138 -6.56 -12.13 -0.18
C LEU A 138 -5.42 -11.94 0.84
N LYS A 139 -5.28 -10.75 1.43
CA LYS A 139 -4.16 -10.42 2.31
C LYS A 139 -4.62 -10.29 3.76
N ASP A 140 -3.78 -10.79 4.66
CA ASP A 140 -4.01 -10.72 6.09
C ASP A 140 -3.62 -9.34 6.64
N ALA A 141 -4.62 -8.57 7.08
CA ALA A 141 -4.37 -7.24 7.61
C ALA A 141 -3.66 -7.27 8.98
N ALA A 142 -3.83 -8.31 9.79
CA ALA A 142 -3.13 -8.41 11.06
C ALA A 142 -1.62 -8.57 10.84
N VAL A 143 -1.23 -9.43 9.89
CA VAL A 143 0.18 -9.60 9.50
C VAL A 143 0.75 -8.30 8.92
N ILE A 144 0.02 -7.63 8.02
CA ILE A 144 0.47 -6.37 7.41
C ILE A 144 0.64 -5.28 8.47
N ASN A 145 -0.33 -5.12 9.37
CA ASN A 145 -0.25 -4.09 10.41
C ASN A 145 0.86 -4.38 11.42
N SER A 146 1.10 -5.65 11.77
CA SER A 146 2.24 -6.04 12.61
C SER A 146 3.58 -5.68 11.97
N VAL A 147 3.76 -5.90 10.65
CA VAL A 147 4.97 -5.47 9.95
C VAL A 147 5.06 -3.94 9.89
N GLY A 148 3.95 -3.25 9.69
CA GLY A 148 3.91 -1.78 9.71
C GLY A 148 4.36 -1.19 11.04
N ASP A 149 3.89 -1.75 12.16
CA ASP A 149 4.33 -1.37 13.50
C ASP A 149 5.83 -1.62 13.71
N GLU A 150 6.33 -2.79 13.30
CA GLU A 150 7.74 -3.15 13.38
C GLU A 150 8.62 -2.15 12.60
N MET A 151 8.19 -1.76 11.39
CA MET A 151 8.93 -0.77 10.58
C MET A 151 8.82 0.65 11.14
N ALA A 152 7.69 1.01 11.75
CA ALA A 152 7.52 2.29 12.43
C ALA A 152 8.53 2.45 13.57
N GLU A 153 8.68 1.40 14.38
CA GLU A 153 9.65 1.37 15.48
C GLU A 153 11.09 1.48 14.98
N ILE A 154 11.48 0.66 13.99
CA ILE A 154 12.85 0.64 13.45
C ILE A 154 13.27 1.99 12.85
N PHE A 155 12.38 2.66 12.12
CA PHE A 155 12.71 3.88 11.39
C PHE A 155 12.28 5.17 12.12
N GLY A 156 11.69 5.07 13.32
CA GLY A 156 11.22 6.25 14.08
C GLY A 156 10.10 7.02 13.37
N SER A 157 9.18 6.30 12.71
CA SER A 157 8.01 6.87 12.04
C SER A 157 6.71 6.43 12.73
N LYS A 158 5.55 6.98 12.34
CA LYS A 158 4.25 6.53 12.86
C LYS A 158 3.47 5.79 11.79
N TYR A 159 2.97 4.60 12.12
CA TYR A 159 2.17 3.81 11.20
C TYR A 159 0.66 3.99 11.47
N LEU A 160 -0.09 4.29 10.41
CA LEU A 160 -1.54 4.28 10.44
C LEU A 160 -2.05 2.86 10.19
N ARG A 161 -2.34 2.15 11.28
CA ARG A 161 -3.03 0.86 11.21
C ARG A 161 -4.37 1.01 10.51
N SER A 162 -4.65 0.09 9.60
CA SER A 162 -5.85 0.14 8.76
C SER A 162 -6.33 -1.25 8.37
N ASP A 163 -7.63 -1.36 8.05
CA ASP A 163 -8.20 -2.52 7.37
C ASP A 163 -9.15 -2.06 6.27
N PHE A 164 -8.58 -1.54 5.17
CA PHE A 164 -9.35 -0.86 4.12
C PHE A 164 -10.37 -1.77 3.41
N LYS A 165 -10.30 -3.10 3.55
CA LYS A 165 -11.34 -4.00 3.03
C LYS A 165 -12.66 -3.92 3.81
N LYS A 166 -12.66 -3.41 5.05
CA LYS A 166 -13.88 -3.21 5.85
C LYS A 166 -14.71 -2.07 5.29
N LYS A 167 -15.98 -1.99 5.72
CA LYS A 167 -16.95 -0.98 5.28
C LYS A 167 -17.04 -0.87 3.75
N ASP A 168 -17.10 -2.02 3.10
CA ASP A 168 -17.19 -2.13 1.64
C ASP A 168 -16.03 -1.52 0.86
N GLY A 169 -14.88 -1.19 1.46
CA GLY A 169 -13.78 -0.55 0.74
C GLY A 169 -13.25 -1.38 -0.45
N TYR A 170 -13.21 -2.72 -0.34
CA TYR A 170 -12.87 -3.55 -1.51
C TYR A 170 -13.93 -3.46 -2.62
N LYS A 171 -15.21 -3.46 -2.26
CA LYS A 171 -16.32 -3.27 -3.22
C LYS A 171 -16.24 -1.89 -3.87
N ARG A 172 -15.96 -0.84 -3.10
CA ARG A 172 -15.75 0.52 -3.60
C ARG A 172 -14.59 0.56 -4.59
N SER A 173 -13.52 -0.19 -4.34
CA SER A 173 -12.41 -0.31 -5.30
C SER A 173 -12.81 -0.90 -6.65
N LEU A 174 -13.80 -1.81 -6.68
CA LEU A 174 -14.34 -2.41 -7.91
C LEU A 174 -15.22 -1.42 -8.68
N GLU A 175 -15.98 -0.59 -7.95
CA GLU A 175 -16.78 0.48 -8.54
C GLU A 175 -15.87 1.53 -9.18
N LEU A 176 -14.89 2.05 -8.44
CA LEU A 176 -13.91 3.03 -8.95
C LEU A 176 -13.06 2.47 -10.08
N SER A 177 -12.75 1.16 -10.06
CA SER A 177 -12.07 0.50 -11.18
C SER A 177 -12.90 0.54 -12.46
N ARG A 178 -14.24 0.36 -12.36
CA ARG A 178 -15.14 0.45 -13.52
C ARG A 178 -15.34 1.89 -13.95
N GLU A 179 -15.53 2.80 -13.00
CA GLU A 179 -15.73 4.23 -13.22
C GLU A 179 -14.57 4.87 -13.97
N TYR A 180 -13.32 4.60 -13.54
CA TYR A 180 -12.13 5.19 -14.15
C TYR A 180 -11.43 4.30 -15.18
N GLY A 181 -12.02 3.14 -15.51
CA GLY A 181 -11.42 2.16 -16.42
C GLY A 181 -10.03 1.69 -15.97
N LEU A 182 -9.86 1.39 -14.69
CA LEU A 182 -8.56 1.07 -14.11
C LEU A 182 -8.04 -0.29 -14.60
N TYR A 183 -6.77 -0.35 -15.00
CA TYR A 183 -6.07 -1.62 -15.22
C TYR A 183 -6.08 -2.45 -13.92
N ARG A 184 -6.83 -3.56 -13.93
CA ARG A 184 -6.97 -4.48 -12.80
C ARG A 184 -6.24 -5.79 -13.06
N GLN A 185 -5.32 -6.12 -12.17
CA GLN A 185 -4.49 -7.30 -12.28
C GLN A 185 -5.14 -8.50 -11.58
N ASN A 186 -4.89 -9.71 -12.07
CA ASN A 186 -5.34 -10.97 -11.48
C ASN A 186 -4.31 -11.62 -10.54
N TYR A 187 -3.19 -10.94 -10.27
CA TYR A 187 -2.09 -11.47 -9.45
C TYR A 187 -1.34 -10.36 -8.71
N CYS A 188 -0.61 -10.72 -7.65
CA CYS A 188 0.04 -9.72 -6.78
C CYS A 188 1.29 -9.07 -7.40
N GLY A 189 1.74 -9.53 -8.57
CA GLY A 189 2.91 -9.01 -9.28
C GLY A 189 4.16 -9.86 -9.08
N CYS A 190 4.22 -10.74 -8.08
CA CYS A 190 5.41 -11.56 -7.86
C CYS A 190 5.46 -12.79 -8.77
N VAL A 191 6.67 -13.16 -9.20
CA VAL A 191 6.90 -14.32 -10.10
C VAL A 191 6.28 -15.62 -9.57
N TYR A 192 6.25 -15.81 -8.25
CA TYR A 192 5.69 -17.01 -7.62
C TYR A 192 4.15 -17.05 -7.63
N SER A 193 3.52 -15.88 -7.75
CA SER A 193 2.06 -15.74 -7.90
C SER A 193 1.65 -15.83 -9.38
N GLU A 194 2.50 -15.39 -10.30
CA GLU A 194 2.26 -15.53 -11.75
C GLU A 194 2.25 -17.01 -12.17
N ARG A 195 3.18 -17.84 -11.66
CA ARG A 195 3.25 -19.29 -11.95
C ARG A 195 1.99 -20.10 -11.61
N LYS A 196 1.05 -19.53 -10.86
CA LYS A 196 -0.18 -20.19 -10.41
C LYS A 196 -1.43 -19.71 -11.16
N ASN A 197 -1.29 -18.71 -12.04
CA ASN A 197 -2.35 -18.14 -12.86
C ASN A 197 -2.12 -18.47 -14.34
#